data_AF-A0A966URH8-F1
#
_entry.id   AF-A0A966URH8-F1
#
_cell.length_a   1.000
_cell.length_b   1.000
_cell.length_c   1.000
_cell.angle_alpha   90.00
_cell.angle_beta   90.00
_cell.angle_gamma   90.00
#
_symmetry.space_group_name_H-M   'P 1'
#
loop_
_entity.id
_entity.type
_entity.pdbx_description
1 polymer ?
#
loop_
_entity_poly.entity_id
_entity_poly.type
_entity_poly.pdbx_seq_one_letter_code
_entity_poly.pdbx_strand_id
1 'polypeptide(L)'
;NYTTNLSLGQPVTGTESGTWGDDVNNSVTSYLDIAIAGGLAITITTTDVTLSITQGTSSATNIGSTTAQYAILNVSGAMTAARNLIVPSSSRIYLINNNTTGGFALTVKGSATSGVTMVNGEKADSANLLYSGTDLTVYGITVGRGAGAVSTNTAVGASALAVNTTGASNTATGTQALASNTTFSSQTAVGYQALYTNNSGNVATAVGYKAGYALNATGAYGEVFVGYNAGVATTSGNYITVVGGSALAANTTGSSITAVGAAALLVSTTGAQNTAIGTRALTANTTGSNHTAVGHLALGANTTGEYNTAVGSQALNSNTTASYNTAVGYQAVNANTTGAAITAIGNQALYANTTGNNNTAVGAARPGFFGGTMSVNTTGSDNVAVGGGALYSNTTANDNVAMGALAMYTNTTGASNVAMGSAALRQITTGSNNTCMGYQSGYAITTGGANVVIGQYTGNNLTTGSNNVFIGVGVTASGVSTGQEVAIGYGATGKGANTGIISPNGGGV
;
A
#
# COMPACT_ATOMS: atom_id res chain seq x y z
N ASN A 1 44.87 46.90 -0.08
CA ASN A 1 45.65 46.10 0.89
C ASN A 1 44.69 45.24 1.68
N TYR A 2 44.51 44.00 1.23
CA TYR A 2 43.47 43.07 1.68
C TYR A 2 44.06 42.05 2.68
N THR A 3 43.41 41.86 3.82
CA THR A 3 43.76 40.84 4.84
C THR A 3 42.53 39.98 5.17
N THR A 4 42.73 38.67 5.17
CA THR A 4 41.72 37.62 5.38
C THR A 4 41.97 36.88 6.70
N ASN A 5 41.14 37.15 7.71
CA ASN A 5 40.44 36.17 8.55
C ASN A 5 39.77 36.91 9.72
N LEU A 6 38.44 36.77 9.76
CA LEU A 6 37.50 37.72 10.34
C LEU A 6 37.29 37.47 11.85
N SER A 7 37.91 38.34 12.66
CA SER A 7 37.44 39.03 13.90
C SER A 7 36.47 38.29 14.85
N LEU A 8 36.84 37.99 16.10
CA LEU A 8 36.98 38.88 17.30
C LEU A 8 35.67 39.53 17.78
N GLY A 9 35.41 39.35 19.08
CA GLY A 9 34.38 40.05 19.85
C GLY A 9 34.56 39.85 21.35
N GLN A 10 35.65 40.36 21.93
CA GLN A 10 35.72 40.71 23.35
C GLN A 10 35.36 42.19 23.50
N PRO A 11 34.73 42.57 24.62
CA PRO A 11 35.23 43.74 25.33
C PRO A 11 35.56 43.39 26.78
N VAL A 12 36.80 43.68 27.14
CA VAL A 12 37.35 43.75 28.48
C VAL A 12 36.80 44.99 29.18
N THR A 13 36.56 44.93 30.50
CA THR A 13 36.94 46.02 31.42
C THR A 13 37.38 45.43 32.78
N GLY A 14 38.57 45.85 33.25
CA GLY A 14 39.24 45.43 34.49
C GLY A 14 38.48 45.78 35.79
N THR A 15 38.98 45.47 36.98
CA THR A 15 40.37 45.48 37.50
C THR A 15 40.52 44.53 38.68
N GLU A 16 41.50 43.62 38.68
CA GLU A 16 42.28 43.25 39.87
C GLU A 16 43.70 42.85 39.46
N SER A 17 44.68 43.27 40.26
CA SER A 17 46.11 43.08 40.04
C SER A 17 46.59 41.75 40.61
N GLY A 18 47.17 40.90 39.77
CA GLY A 18 47.91 39.70 40.17
C GLY A 18 48.73 39.16 38.99
N THR A 19 50.00 38.87 39.23
CA THR A 19 51.03 38.49 38.25
C THR A 19 50.68 37.27 37.40
N TRP A 20 50.76 37.42 36.07
CA TRP A 20 50.91 36.30 35.12
C TRP A 20 52.35 35.77 35.17
N GLY A 21 52.50 34.47 35.38
CA GLY A 21 53.78 33.76 35.30
C GLY A 21 53.57 32.25 35.31
N ASP A 22 53.99 31.63 34.21
CA ASP A 22 54.41 30.23 34.06
C ASP A 22 53.40 29.09 33.94
N ASP A 23 52.44 29.16 33.01
CA ASP A 23 51.86 27.92 32.46
C ASP A 23 51.78 27.96 30.93
N VAL A 24 52.76 27.32 30.29
CA VAL A 24 52.69 26.94 28.88
C VAL A 24 51.56 25.92 28.78
N ASN A 25 50.43 26.31 28.17
CA ASN A 25 49.29 25.42 27.94
C ASN A 25 49.69 24.30 26.95
N ASN A 26 50.21 23.21 27.50
CA ASN A 26 50.49 21.93 26.88
C ASN A 26 49.26 21.01 26.85
N SER A 27 48.03 21.57 26.86
CA SER A 27 46.79 20.79 26.70
C SER A 27 46.55 20.30 25.27
N VAL A 28 47.58 20.28 24.42
CA VAL A 28 47.66 19.36 23.28
C VAL A 28 48.40 18.08 23.72
N THR A 29 48.08 17.58 24.92
CA THR A 29 48.44 16.25 25.36
C THR A 29 47.22 15.34 25.18
N SER A 30 47.31 14.56 24.10
CA SER A 30 46.72 13.23 23.92
C SER A 30 45.21 13.05 24.16
N TYR A 31 44.44 13.20 23.08
CA TYR A 31 43.21 12.42 22.84
C TYR A 31 43.42 10.89 22.93
N LEU A 32 44.64 10.41 23.15
CA LEU A 32 45.01 9.01 23.39
C LEU A 32 44.71 8.53 24.83
N ASP A 33 44.59 9.44 25.81
CA ASP A 33 44.29 9.10 27.21
C ASP A 33 42.81 8.73 27.46
N ILE A 34 41.98 8.79 26.43
CA ILE A 34 40.61 8.23 26.43
C ILE A 34 40.64 6.70 26.27
N ALA A 35 41.75 6.12 25.82
CA ALA A 35 41.86 4.70 25.52
C ALA A 35 42.35 3.88 26.74
N ILE A 36 41.43 3.10 27.34
CA ILE A 36 41.64 1.87 28.12
C ILE A 36 42.93 1.82 28.97
N ALA A 37 42.77 1.83 30.29
CA ALA A 37 43.89 1.85 31.25
C ALA A 37 44.87 0.65 31.17
N GLY A 38 44.57 -0.37 30.36
CA GLY A 38 45.27 -1.65 30.25
C GLY A 38 44.37 -2.85 30.56
N GLY A 39 44.88 -4.06 30.31
CA GLY A 39 44.21 -5.32 30.64
C GLY A 39 44.88 -6.01 31.82
N LEU A 40 44.12 -6.31 32.88
CA LEU A 40 44.61 -6.99 34.09
C LEU A 40 44.21 -8.46 34.08
N ALA A 41 45.18 -9.38 34.14
CA ALA A 41 44.93 -10.81 34.25
C ALA A 41 44.72 -11.21 35.72
N ILE A 42 43.64 -11.95 35.98
CA ILE A 42 43.20 -12.35 37.32
C ILE A 42 42.91 -13.84 37.30
N THR A 43 43.55 -14.61 38.18
CA THR A 43 43.30 -16.05 38.31
C THR A 43 42.50 -16.33 39.58
N ILE A 44 41.33 -16.96 39.43
CA ILE A 44 40.39 -17.32 40.49
C ILE A 44 40.17 -18.84 40.45
N THR A 45 40.65 -19.55 41.46
CA THR A 45 40.55 -21.02 41.56
C THR A 45 39.83 -21.44 42.83
N THR A 46 40.38 -21.09 44.00
CA THR A 46 39.90 -21.59 45.29
C THR A 46 39.32 -20.52 46.20
N THR A 47 39.61 -19.23 45.99
CA THR A 47 39.16 -18.11 46.83
C THR A 47 38.63 -16.95 45.98
N ASP A 48 37.81 -16.09 46.60
CA ASP A 48 37.40 -14.81 46.01
C ASP A 48 38.62 -13.89 45.81
N VAL A 49 38.55 -12.98 44.84
CA VAL A 49 39.61 -11.99 44.57
C VAL A 49 39.10 -10.59 44.77
N THR A 50 39.86 -9.75 45.47
CA THR A 50 39.54 -8.32 45.69
C THR A 50 40.63 -7.43 45.14
N LEU A 51 40.24 -6.46 44.32
CA LEU A 51 41.11 -5.44 43.76
C LEU A 51 41.03 -4.16 44.60
N SER A 52 42.17 -3.48 44.80
CA SER A 52 42.28 -2.23 45.57
C SER A 52 42.85 -1.08 44.73
N ILE A 53 42.38 0.16 44.95
CA ILE A 53 42.96 1.36 44.34
C ILE A 53 44.13 1.81 45.22
N THR A 54 45.36 1.51 44.82
CA THR A 54 46.55 2.12 45.45
C THR A 54 47.07 3.21 44.52
N GLN A 55 46.89 4.48 44.88
CA GLN A 55 47.58 5.57 44.17
C GLN A 55 49.08 5.45 44.46
N GLY A 56 49.85 5.06 43.44
CA GLY A 56 51.31 5.09 43.44
C GLY A 56 51.98 4.01 44.28
N THR A 57 52.42 2.92 43.63
CA THR A 57 53.82 2.41 43.65
C THR A 57 53.90 1.06 42.92
N SER A 58 54.66 1.07 41.82
CA SER A 58 55.57 0.05 41.28
C SER A 58 55.24 -1.46 41.17
N SER A 59 54.05 -2.00 41.50
CA SER A 59 53.84 -3.46 41.34
C SER A 59 52.45 -3.94 40.90
N ALA A 60 51.68 -3.10 40.23
CA ALA A 60 50.58 -3.54 39.37
C ALA A 60 50.52 -2.63 38.14
N THR A 61 51.45 -2.83 37.22
CA THR A 61 51.52 -2.08 35.97
C THR A 61 50.29 -2.38 35.11
N ASN A 62 49.60 -1.29 34.71
CA ASN A 62 48.51 -1.16 33.73
C ASN A 62 47.05 -1.25 34.20
N ILE A 63 46.69 -0.43 35.19
CA ILE A 63 45.47 0.39 35.09
C ILE A 63 45.92 1.87 35.17
N GLY A 64 46.54 2.37 34.09
CA GLY A 64 47.21 3.66 34.02
C GLY A 64 46.31 4.89 34.30
N SER A 65 46.95 5.97 34.78
CA SER A 65 46.54 7.39 34.94
C SER A 65 45.11 7.72 35.42
N THR A 66 44.94 8.80 36.19
CA THR A 66 43.64 9.34 36.64
C THR A 66 42.69 9.74 35.49
N THR A 67 43.18 9.83 34.25
CA THR A 67 42.42 10.20 33.05
C THR A 67 41.69 9.04 32.34
N ALA A 68 42.00 7.76 32.62
CA ALA A 68 41.38 6.64 31.90
C ALA A 68 39.93 6.34 32.36
N GLN A 69 38.97 6.29 31.43
CA GLN A 69 37.52 6.09 31.70
C GLN A 69 37.09 4.60 31.82
N TYR A 70 37.88 3.66 31.27
CA TYR A 70 37.53 2.23 31.16
C TYR A 70 38.71 1.31 31.57
N ALA A 71 38.44 0.13 32.16
CA ALA A 71 39.44 -0.88 32.53
C ALA A 71 38.99 -2.32 32.17
N ILE A 72 39.88 -3.15 31.59
CA ILE A 72 39.55 -4.54 31.20
C ILE A 72 40.14 -5.56 32.20
N LEU A 73 39.32 -6.50 32.67
CA LEU A 73 39.68 -7.56 33.61
C LEU A 73 39.55 -8.93 32.95
N ASN A 74 40.66 -9.63 32.74
CA ASN A 74 40.71 -10.98 32.16
C ASN A 74 40.77 -12.02 33.29
N VAL A 75 39.64 -12.65 33.59
CA VAL A 75 39.50 -13.60 34.70
C VAL A 75 39.66 -15.03 34.20
N SER A 76 40.40 -15.90 34.91
CA SER A 76 40.65 -17.30 34.50
C SER A 76 40.85 -18.22 35.70
N GLY A 77 40.90 -19.55 35.50
CA GLY A 77 41.17 -20.54 36.56
C GLY A 77 40.04 -21.56 36.76
N ALA A 78 40.37 -22.75 37.27
CA ALA A 78 39.41 -23.83 37.52
C ALA A 78 38.73 -23.66 38.89
N MET A 79 37.48 -23.20 38.87
CA MET A 79 36.64 -23.01 40.06
C MET A 79 36.01 -24.33 40.48
N THR A 80 35.98 -24.57 41.80
CA THR A 80 35.33 -25.75 42.42
C THR A 80 34.08 -25.41 43.23
N ALA A 81 33.73 -24.11 43.31
CA ALA A 81 32.50 -23.58 43.87
C ALA A 81 32.28 -22.14 43.35
N ALA A 82 31.12 -21.53 43.62
CA ALA A 82 30.83 -20.14 43.21
C ALA A 82 31.80 -19.13 43.85
N ARG A 83 32.23 -18.10 43.11
CA ARG A 83 33.25 -17.14 43.56
C ARG A 83 32.88 -15.70 43.23
N ASN A 84 33.50 -14.78 43.94
CA ASN A 84 33.39 -13.34 43.71
C ASN A 84 34.70 -12.75 43.17
N LEU A 85 34.57 -11.88 42.17
CA LEU A 85 35.59 -10.89 41.82
C LEU A 85 35.11 -9.52 42.31
N ILE A 86 35.85 -8.95 43.24
CA ILE A 86 35.51 -7.69 43.88
C ILE A 86 36.33 -6.57 43.26
N VAL A 87 35.68 -5.71 42.48
CA VAL A 87 36.30 -4.53 41.85
C VAL A 87 36.16 -3.30 42.76
N PRO A 88 37.07 -2.31 42.67
CA PRO A 88 36.96 -1.12 43.48
C PRO A 88 35.82 -0.21 43.02
N SER A 89 35.20 0.50 43.95
CA SER A 89 34.21 1.54 43.65
C SER A 89 34.91 2.75 43.00
N SER A 90 34.66 2.98 41.71
CA SER A 90 35.19 4.14 40.99
C SER A 90 34.22 4.62 39.90
N SER A 91 34.40 5.84 39.40
CA SER A 91 33.63 6.36 38.24
C SER A 91 34.03 5.72 36.90
N ARG A 92 34.78 4.61 36.93
CA ARG A 92 35.28 3.91 35.74
C ARG A 92 34.37 2.75 35.38
N ILE A 93 34.28 2.47 34.09
CA ILE A 93 33.57 1.29 33.58
C ILE A 93 34.55 0.10 33.53
N TYR A 94 34.20 -1.02 34.16
CA TYR A 94 35.02 -2.25 34.17
C TYR A 94 34.47 -3.26 33.15
N LEU A 95 35.26 -3.60 32.15
CA LEU A 95 34.97 -4.66 31.18
C LEU A 95 35.56 -5.99 31.66
N ILE A 96 34.74 -6.98 31.98
CA ILE A 96 35.15 -8.28 32.51
C ILE A 96 35.04 -9.36 31.43
N ASN A 97 36.13 -10.10 31.22
CA ASN A 97 36.19 -11.31 30.41
C ASN A 97 36.32 -12.53 31.33
N ASN A 98 35.28 -13.36 31.46
CA ASN A 98 35.28 -14.51 32.36
C ASN A 98 35.67 -15.83 31.65
N ASN A 99 36.93 -16.27 31.79
CA ASN A 99 37.48 -17.54 31.28
C ASN A 99 37.69 -18.60 32.38
N THR A 100 36.86 -18.61 33.43
CA THR A 100 36.99 -19.55 34.54
C THR A 100 36.36 -20.91 34.21
N THR A 101 37.03 -22.03 34.47
CA THR A 101 36.49 -23.39 34.18
C THR A 101 35.87 -24.02 35.44
N GLY A 102 35.10 -25.12 35.28
CA GLY A 102 34.52 -25.86 36.42
C GLY A 102 33.02 -25.67 36.68
N GLY A 103 32.33 -24.81 35.91
CA GLY A 103 30.86 -24.76 35.86
C GLY A 103 30.16 -24.04 37.02
N PHE A 104 30.91 -23.31 37.84
CA PHE A 104 30.38 -22.54 38.96
C PHE A 104 30.24 -21.05 38.61
N ALA A 105 29.31 -20.37 39.28
CA ALA A 105 29.02 -18.96 39.08
C ALA A 105 30.19 -18.05 39.51
N LEU A 106 30.62 -17.13 38.63
CA LEU A 106 31.51 -16.02 38.99
C LEU A 106 30.68 -14.75 39.13
N THR A 107 30.67 -14.14 40.30
CA THR A 107 29.93 -12.91 40.57
C THR A 107 30.88 -11.73 40.66
N VAL A 108 30.75 -10.75 39.76
CA VAL A 108 31.58 -9.55 39.79
C VAL A 108 30.86 -8.41 40.49
N LYS A 109 31.45 -7.87 41.53
CA LYS A 109 30.81 -6.87 42.40
C LYS A 109 31.76 -5.78 42.86
N GLY A 110 31.22 -4.64 43.25
CA GLY A 110 31.96 -3.69 44.09
C GLY A 110 32.10 -4.24 45.51
N SER A 111 33.06 -3.74 46.29
CA SER A 111 33.29 -4.16 47.69
C SER A 111 32.07 -4.00 48.60
N ALA A 112 31.08 -3.19 48.20
CA ALA A 112 29.84 -2.96 48.92
C ALA A 112 28.57 -3.02 48.03
N THR A 113 28.60 -3.67 46.85
CA THR A 113 27.45 -3.74 45.93
C THR A 113 27.04 -5.18 45.57
N SER A 114 25.79 -5.37 45.14
CA SER A 114 25.34 -6.62 44.53
C SER A 114 26.05 -6.84 43.19
N GLY A 115 26.54 -8.05 42.96
CA GLY A 115 27.33 -8.36 41.78
C GLY A 115 26.56 -8.88 40.59
N VAL A 116 27.14 -8.73 39.40
CA VAL A 116 26.70 -9.38 38.17
C VAL A 116 27.24 -10.80 38.16
N THR A 117 26.35 -11.79 38.22
CA THR A 117 26.74 -13.20 38.09
C THR A 117 26.92 -13.53 36.62
N MET A 118 28.15 -13.89 36.28
CA MET A 118 28.61 -14.21 34.95
C MET A 118 28.71 -15.73 34.80
N VAL A 119 28.26 -16.23 33.66
CA VAL A 119 28.46 -17.62 33.25
C VAL A 119 29.88 -17.76 32.69
N ASN A 120 30.47 -18.96 32.80
CA ASN A 120 31.77 -19.28 32.21
C ASN A 120 31.77 -19.01 30.69
N GLY A 121 32.75 -18.25 30.20
CA GLY A 121 32.94 -17.92 28.79
C GLY A 121 32.29 -16.60 28.35
N GLU A 122 31.48 -15.96 29.22
CA GLU A 122 30.74 -14.74 28.90
C GLU A 122 31.53 -13.45 29.23
N LYS A 123 31.24 -12.38 28.49
CA LYS A 123 31.81 -11.04 28.70
C LYS A 123 30.72 -10.10 29.22
N ALA A 124 31.03 -9.34 30.25
CA ALA A 124 30.16 -8.28 30.77
C ALA A 124 31.04 -7.06 30.98
N ASP A 125 30.66 -5.90 30.50
CA ASP A 125 31.17 -4.68 31.10
C ASP A 125 30.22 -4.18 32.17
N SER A 126 30.66 -3.22 32.96
CA SER A 126 29.75 -2.48 33.83
C SER A 126 28.71 -1.66 33.04
N ALA A 127 28.62 -1.79 31.71
CA ALA A 127 27.62 -1.18 30.82
C ALA A 127 26.65 -2.21 30.17
N ASN A 128 26.84 -3.52 30.37
CA ASN A 128 26.02 -4.61 29.84
C ASN A 128 25.48 -5.44 30.99
N LEU A 129 24.18 -5.28 31.22
CA LEU A 129 23.46 -5.90 32.32
C LEU A 129 23.04 -7.33 31.97
N LEU A 130 23.70 -8.34 32.54
CA LEU A 130 23.15 -9.69 32.59
C LEU A 130 22.09 -9.76 33.70
N TYR A 131 20.82 -9.89 33.29
CA TYR A 131 19.67 -9.98 34.19
C TYR A 131 19.05 -11.38 34.11
N SER A 132 18.92 -12.05 35.26
CA SER A 132 18.38 -13.42 35.39
C SER A 132 16.95 -13.49 35.92
N GLY A 133 16.29 -12.35 36.14
CA GLY A 133 14.88 -12.30 36.54
C GLY A 133 13.92 -12.29 35.35
N THR A 134 12.62 -12.14 35.63
CA THR A 134 11.59 -12.19 34.59
C THR A 134 11.50 -10.90 33.77
N ASP A 135 11.51 -9.75 34.44
CA ASP A 135 11.38 -8.41 33.85
C ASP A 135 12.35 -7.41 34.49
N LEU A 136 13.11 -6.71 33.66
CA LEU A 136 13.88 -5.55 34.06
C LEU A 136 13.04 -4.28 33.86
N THR A 137 12.92 -3.43 34.88
CA THR A 137 12.26 -2.12 34.75
C THR A 137 13.28 -1.00 34.72
N VAL A 138 13.34 -0.27 33.60
CA VAL A 138 14.25 0.88 33.40
C VAL A 138 13.41 2.14 33.24
N TYR A 139 13.41 3.02 34.24
CA TYR A 139 12.58 4.25 34.25
C TYR A 139 11.09 4.01 33.90
N GLY A 140 10.52 2.90 34.37
CA GLY A 140 9.12 2.51 34.09
C GLY A 140 8.90 1.79 32.77
N ILE A 141 9.96 1.57 31.96
CA ILE A 141 9.94 0.70 30.79
C ILE A 141 10.22 -0.73 31.24
N THR A 142 9.30 -1.65 30.99
CA THR A 142 9.55 -3.09 31.14
C THR A 142 10.43 -3.56 29.99
N VAL A 143 11.44 -4.37 30.28
CA VAL A 143 12.28 -5.11 29.32
C VAL A 143 12.33 -6.56 29.82
N GLY A 144 11.58 -7.46 29.20
CA GLY A 144 11.47 -8.84 29.65
C GLY A 144 10.32 -9.60 28.99
N ARG A 145 9.52 -10.29 29.79
CA ARG A 145 8.40 -11.18 29.41
C ARG A 145 7.02 -10.56 29.67
N GLY A 146 6.94 -9.50 30.49
CA GLY A 146 5.69 -8.86 30.90
C GLY A 146 4.91 -9.69 31.92
N ALA A 147 3.64 -9.33 32.12
CA ALA A 147 2.79 -10.02 33.08
C ALA A 147 2.60 -11.52 32.74
N GLY A 148 2.40 -12.33 33.80
CA GLY A 148 2.32 -13.78 33.70
C GLY A 148 3.68 -14.47 33.51
N ALA A 149 4.76 -13.71 33.26
CA ALA A 149 6.12 -14.21 33.13
C ALA A 149 6.26 -15.39 32.16
N VAL A 150 5.53 -15.39 31.03
CA VAL A 150 5.57 -16.48 30.04
C VAL A 150 6.87 -16.42 29.21
N SER A 151 7.57 -17.55 29.03
CA SER A 151 8.96 -17.60 28.50
C SER A 151 9.16 -17.20 27.08
N THR A 152 8.11 -17.34 26.30
CA THR A 152 8.11 -17.05 24.88
C THR A 152 7.76 -15.60 24.58
N ASN A 153 7.42 -14.79 25.58
CA ASN A 153 7.01 -13.40 25.37
C ASN A 153 8.21 -12.44 25.43
N THR A 154 8.09 -11.36 24.67
CA THR A 154 8.97 -10.19 24.69
C THR A 154 8.13 -8.95 25.00
N ALA A 155 8.42 -8.26 26.08
CA ALA A 155 7.79 -7.01 26.48
C ALA A 155 8.86 -5.92 26.63
N VAL A 156 8.79 -4.86 25.82
CA VAL A 156 9.71 -3.73 25.81
C VAL A 156 8.91 -2.43 25.75
N GLY A 157 8.54 -1.85 26.89
CA GLY A 157 7.73 -0.63 26.93
C GLY A 157 7.05 -0.40 28.27
N ALA A 158 6.60 0.83 28.52
CA ALA A 158 5.76 1.13 29.67
C ALA A 158 4.39 0.44 29.51
N SER A 159 4.02 -0.43 30.43
CA SER A 159 2.77 -1.22 30.37
C SER A 159 2.61 -2.08 29.10
N ALA A 160 3.72 -2.51 28.49
CA ALA A 160 3.69 -3.53 27.45
C ALA A 160 3.32 -4.90 28.07
N LEU A 161 2.34 -5.62 27.49
CA LEU A 161 1.84 -6.90 28.03
C LEU A 161 1.47 -6.84 29.54
N ALA A 162 0.82 -5.77 29.98
CA ALA A 162 0.61 -5.47 31.39
C ALA A 162 -0.30 -6.43 32.17
N VAL A 163 -1.21 -7.15 31.49
CA VAL A 163 -2.20 -8.04 32.13
C VAL A 163 -2.21 -9.46 31.56
N ASN A 164 -1.17 -9.83 30.82
CA ASN A 164 -1.04 -11.18 30.29
C ASN A 164 -0.93 -12.21 31.43
N THR A 165 -1.59 -13.35 31.27
CA THR A 165 -1.62 -14.45 32.26
C THR A 165 -1.06 -15.73 31.64
N THR A 166 -1.60 -16.17 30.49
CA THR A 166 -1.21 -17.43 29.83
C THR A 166 -0.82 -17.26 28.37
N GLY A 167 -0.99 -16.08 27.78
CA GLY A 167 -0.64 -15.84 26.37
C GLY A 167 0.85 -16.00 26.12
N ALA A 168 1.21 -16.76 25.08
CA ALA A 168 2.57 -17.15 24.73
C ALA A 168 3.01 -16.58 23.38
N SER A 169 4.30 -16.60 23.09
CA SER A 169 4.92 -16.14 21.84
C SER A 169 4.51 -14.72 21.41
N ASN A 170 4.25 -13.82 22.36
CA ASN A 170 3.85 -12.44 22.07
C ASN A 170 5.06 -11.50 22.06
N THR A 171 5.11 -10.57 21.11
CA THR A 171 6.09 -9.47 21.07
C THR A 171 5.36 -8.14 21.24
N ALA A 172 5.67 -7.39 22.29
CA ALA A 172 5.09 -6.09 22.59
C ALA A 172 6.19 -5.05 22.81
N THR A 173 6.40 -4.18 21.83
CA THR A 173 7.42 -3.12 21.88
C THR A 173 6.76 -1.75 21.77
N GLY A 174 6.81 -0.94 22.81
CA GLY A 174 6.20 0.39 22.88
C GLY A 174 5.25 0.54 24.06
N THR A 175 4.95 1.79 24.41
CA THR A 175 4.04 2.10 25.52
C THR A 175 2.65 1.54 25.24
N GLN A 176 2.15 0.74 26.17
CA GLN A 176 0.84 0.10 26.12
C GLN A 176 0.60 -0.83 24.91
N ALA A 177 1.66 -1.34 24.28
CA ALA A 177 1.54 -2.39 23.28
C ALA A 177 0.96 -3.67 23.93
N LEU A 178 -0.12 -4.23 23.35
CA LEU A 178 -0.83 -5.39 23.89
C LEU A 178 -1.25 -5.24 25.37
N ALA A 179 -1.55 -4.02 25.82
CA ALA A 179 -1.80 -3.74 27.24
C ALA A 179 -2.99 -4.50 27.84
N SER A 180 -3.98 -4.88 27.04
CA SER A 180 -5.17 -5.63 27.49
C SER A 180 -5.13 -7.13 27.16
N ASN A 181 -4.04 -7.64 26.58
CA ASN A 181 -3.94 -9.05 26.26
C ASN A 181 -3.85 -9.89 27.55
N THR A 182 -4.76 -10.84 27.75
CA THR A 182 -4.79 -11.72 28.93
C THR A 182 -4.31 -13.14 28.62
N THR A 183 -4.76 -13.75 27.53
CA THR A 183 -4.52 -15.18 27.25
C THR A 183 -4.08 -15.47 25.81
N PHE A 184 -4.04 -14.47 24.93
CA PHE A 184 -3.82 -14.68 23.50
C PHE A 184 -2.33 -14.82 23.18
N SER A 185 -2.05 -15.65 22.19
CA SER A 185 -0.68 -16.01 21.81
C SER A 185 -0.35 -15.55 20.39
N SER A 186 0.95 -15.47 20.10
CA SER A 186 1.48 -15.19 18.75
C SER A 186 1.13 -13.80 18.19
N GLN A 187 0.96 -12.81 19.07
CA GLN A 187 0.75 -11.42 18.69
C GLN A 187 2.08 -10.68 18.50
N THR A 188 2.16 -9.79 17.51
CA THR A 188 3.27 -8.84 17.37
C THR A 188 2.70 -7.42 17.40
N ALA A 189 3.09 -6.61 18.38
CA ALA A 189 2.68 -5.22 18.53
C ALA A 189 3.90 -4.33 18.70
N VAL A 190 4.12 -3.39 17.79
CA VAL A 190 5.23 -2.45 17.81
C VAL A 190 4.70 -1.02 17.65
N GLY A 191 4.79 -0.21 18.68
CA GLY A 191 4.35 1.18 18.69
C GLY A 191 3.47 1.54 19.89
N TYR A 192 3.16 2.83 20.00
CA TYR A 192 2.26 3.33 21.05
C TYR A 192 0.85 2.77 20.85
N GLN A 193 0.34 2.05 21.86
CA GLN A 193 -1.01 1.48 21.87
C GLN A 193 -1.34 0.56 20.66
N ALA A 194 -0.32 -0.09 20.08
CA ALA A 194 -0.55 -1.12 19.08
C ALA A 194 -1.27 -2.33 19.72
N LEU A 195 -2.37 -2.80 19.11
CA LEU A 195 -3.24 -3.86 19.65
C LEU A 195 -3.71 -3.62 21.10
N TYR A 196 -3.98 -2.37 21.47
CA TYR A 196 -4.25 -1.97 22.86
C TYR A 196 -5.43 -2.71 23.52
N THR A 197 -6.59 -2.75 22.86
CA THR A 197 -7.82 -3.37 23.41
C THR A 197 -8.01 -4.82 22.96
N ASN A 198 -6.97 -5.46 22.41
CA ASN A 198 -7.09 -6.81 21.86
C ASN A 198 -7.46 -7.84 22.95
N ASN A 199 -8.78 -8.04 23.11
CA ASN A 199 -9.40 -8.91 24.10
C ASN A 199 -10.10 -10.12 23.47
N SER A 200 -10.08 -10.22 22.14
CA SER A 200 -10.51 -11.38 21.38
C SER A 200 -9.80 -11.44 20.02
N GLY A 201 -9.13 -12.56 19.74
CA GLY A 201 -8.46 -12.82 18.46
C GLY A 201 -7.08 -13.48 18.60
N ASN A 202 -6.70 -14.30 17.62
CA ASN A 202 -5.39 -14.97 17.56
C ASN A 202 -4.59 -14.53 16.32
N VAL A 203 -3.28 -14.34 16.50
CA VAL A 203 -2.29 -13.96 15.48
C VAL A 203 -2.59 -12.64 14.75
N ALA A 204 -2.25 -11.52 15.39
CA ALA A 204 -2.22 -10.20 14.75
C ALA A 204 -0.82 -9.57 14.81
N THR A 205 -0.40 -8.96 13.70
CA THR A 205 0.80 -8.12 13.61
C THR A 205 0.39 -6.67 13.46
N ALA A 206 0.75 -5.82 14.41
CA ALA A 206 0.50 -4.39 14.38
C ALA A 206 1.79 -3.59 14.55
N VAL A 207 2.06 -2.66 13.64
CA VAL A 207 3.25 -1.79 13.67
C VAL A 207 2.84 -0.35 13.41
N GLY A 208 2.96 0.52 14.40
CA GLY A 208 2.65 1.94 14.30
C GLY A 208 1.90 2.48 15.51
N TYR A 209 1.63 3.79 15.48
CA TYR A 209 0.79 4.45 16.48
C TYR A 209 -0.66 3.96 16.34
N LYS A 210 -1.21 3.34 17.38
CA LYS A 210 -2.60 2.82 17.42
C LYS A 210 -2.96 1.88 16.27
N ALA A 211 -1.99 1.16 15.71
CA ALA A 211 -2.25 0.11 14.73
C ALA A 211 -3.06 -1.02 15.39
N GLY A 212 -4.20 -1.39 14.80
CA GLY A 212 -5.12 -2.41 15.33
C GLY A 212 -5.67 -2.10 16.74
N TYR A 213 -5.77 -0.82 17.12
CA TYR A 213 -6.10 -0.38 18.48
C TYR A 213 -7.36 -1.05 19.07
N ALA A 214 -8.45 -1.10 18.30
CA ALA A 214 -9.77 -1.59 18.72
C ALA A 214 -10.08 -3.05 18.34
N LEU A 215 -9.08 -3.85 17.93
CA LEU A 215 -9.31 -5.21 17.43
C LEU A 215 -10.00 -6.08 18.50
N ASN A 216 -11.22 -6.55 18.21
CA ASN A 216 -12.02 -7.42 19.08
C ASN A 216 -12.67 -8.55 18.24
N ALA A 217 -11.84 -9.22 17.44
CA ALA A 217 -12.29 -10.26 16.53
C ALA A 217 -12.29 -11.64 17.21
N THR A 218 -13.46 -12.15 17.58
CA THR A 218 -13.59 -13.54 18.03
C THR A 218 -13.25 -14.51 16.90
N GLY A 219 -12.13 -15.23 17.01
CA GLY A 219 -11.70 -16.21 16.00
C GLY A 219 -10.88 -15.64 14.83
N ALA A 220 -10.31 -14.45 15.00
CA ALA A 220 -9.34 -13.85 14.08
C ALA A 220 -8.14 -14.77 13.82
N TYR A 221 -7.63 -14.74 12.59
CA TYR A 221 -6.42 -15.42 12.15
C TYR A 221 -5.70 -14.55 11.11
N GLY A 222 -4.49 -14.09 11.47
CA GLY A 222 -3.53 -13.56 10.50
C GLY A 222 -3.76 -12.12 10.08
N GLU A 223 -4.18 -11.25 11.01
CA GLU A 223 -4.36 -9.84 10.71
C GLU A 223 -3.02 -9.09 10.68
N VAL A 224 -2.90 -8.12 9.78
CA VAL A 224 -1.73 -7.25 9.63
C VAL A 224 -2.20 -5.80 9.64
N PHE A 225 -1.64 -4.97 10.51
CA PHE A 225 -1.91 -3.54 10.61
C PHE A 225 -0.58 -2.78 10.65
N VAL A 226 -0.27 -1.98 9.63
CA VAL A 226 0.99 -1.24 9.58
C VAL A 226 0.71 0.22 9.24
N GLY A 227 1.06 1.13 10.14
CA GLY A 227 0.92 2.57 9.94
C GLY A 227 0.23 3.30 11.11
N TYR A 228 0.15 4.62 10.99
CA TYR A 228 -0.57 5.48 11.93
C TYR A 228 -2.08 5.21 11.85
N ASN A 229 -2.72 4.80 12.95
CA ASN A 229 -4.14 4.49 13.03
C ASN A 229 -4.63 3.44 12.00
N ALA A 230 -3.75 2.57 11.50
CA ALA A 230 -4.14 1.48 10.61
C ALA A 230 -5.11 0.54 11.32
N GLY A 231 -6.33 0.36 10.80
CA GLY A 231 -7.33 -0.52 11.41
C GLY A 231 -7.87 -0.05 12.77
N VAL A 232 -7.76 1.25 13.09
CA VAL A 232 -7.93 1.76 14.48
C VAL A 232 -9.26 1.38 15.13
N ALA A 233 -10.38 1.36 14.38
CA ALA A 233 -11.69 0.94 14.85
C ALA A 233 -12.19 -0.34 14.15
N THR A 234 -11.30 -1.31 13.92
CA THR A 234 -11.68 -2.65 13.44
C THR A 234 -12.24 -3.45 14.62
N THR A 235 -13.55 -3.61 14.75
CA THR A 235 -14.14 -4.33 15.88
C THR A 235 -14.16 -5.84 15.68
N SER A 236 -14.38 -6.37 14.47
CA SER A 236 -14.29 -7.80 14.20
C SER A 236 -14.05 -8.09 12.71
N GLY A 237 -13.57 -9.31 12.39
CA GLY A 237 -13.30 -9.76 11.02
C GLY A 237 -11.97 -10.51 10.92
N ASN A 238 -11.88 -11.46 9.98
CA ASN A 238 -10.73 -12.34 9.81
C ASN A 238 -9.98 -12.00 8.51
N TYR A 239 -8.69 -12.33 8.43
CA TYR A 239 -7.88 -12.18 7.21
C TYR A 239 -7.81 -10.72 6.71
N ILE A 240 -7.50 -9.80 7.62
CA ILE A 240 -7.43 -8.37 7.34
C ILE A 240 -5.96 -7.95 7.16
N THR A 241 -5.61 -7.40 6.00
CA THR A 241 -4.31 -6.79 5.73
C THR A 241 -4.48 -5.28 5.54
N VAL A 242 -3.88 -4.48 6.41
CA VAL A 242 -3.97 -3.02 6.39
C VAL A 242 -2.58 -2.42 6.46
N VAL A 243 -2.23 -1.60 5.47
CA VAL A 243 -0.94 -0.91 5.41
C VAL A 243 -1.15 0.53 4.95
N GLY A 244 -0.96 1.50 5.83
CA GLY A 244 -1.10 2.93 5.50
C GLY A 244 -1.69 3.74 6.65
N GLY A 245 -1.48 5.06 6.59
CA GLY A 245 -2.05 6.00 7.56
C GLY A 245 -3.59 6.05 7.45
N SER A 246 -4.28 5.78 8.55
CA SER A 246 -5.74 5.76 8.66
C SER A 246 -6.44 4.85 7.62
N ALA A 247 -5.73 3.85 7.09
CA ALA A 247 -6.34 2.82 6.27
C ALA A 247 -7.27 1.96 7.13
N LEU A 248 -8.45 1.60 6.60
CA LEU A 248 -9.48 0.86 7.33
C LEU A 248 -9.78 1.45 8.72
N ALA A 249 -10.01 2.76 8.80
CA ALA A 249 -10.19 3.44 10.08
C ALA A 249 -11.42 2.93 10.85
N ALA A 250 -12.44 2.41 10.17
CA ALA A 250 -13.59 1.74 10.78
C ALA A 250 -13.95 0.46 10.01
N ASN A 251 -13.97 -0.68 10.73
CA ASN A 251 -14.51 -1.95 10.22
C ASN A 251 -15.28 -2.68 11.31
N THR A 252 -16.58 -2.94 11.11
CA THR A 252 -17.40 -3.54 12.17
C THR A 252 -17.30 -5.07 12.13
N THR A 253 -17.55 -5.69 10.97
CA THR A 253 -17.61 -7.16 10.79
C THR A 253 -16.98 -7.67 9.49
N GLY A 254 -16.49 -6.80 8.61
CA GLY A 254 -15.95 -7.19 7.31
C GLY A 254 -14.71 -8.08 7.44
N SER A 255 -14.66 -9.16 6.66
CA SER A 255 -13.55 -10.13 6.62
C SER A 255 -12.91 -10.18 5.23
N SER A 256 -11.69 -10.73 5.14
CA SER A 256 -10.93 -10.87 3.89
C SER A 256 -10.70 -9.52 3.20
N ILE A 257 -10.21 -8.55 3.97
CA ILE A 257 -9.98 -7.18 3.50
C ILE A 257 -8.49 -6.97 3.24
N THR A 258 -8.15 -6.36 2.11
CA THR A 258 -6.81 -5.81 1.84
C THR A 258 -6.94 -4.31 1.64
N ALA A 259 -6.39 -3.49 2.54
CA ALA A 259 -6.42 -2.03 2.47
C ALA A 259 -4.99 -1.47 2.54
N VAL A 260 -4.43 -1.09 1.39
CA VAL A 260 -3.04 -0.62 1.27
C VAL A 260 -3.02 0.79 0.68
N GLY A 261 -2.51 1.76 1.42
CA GLY A 261 -2.44 3.17 1.04
C GLY A 261 -3.10 4.08 2.08
N ALA A 262 -2.74 5.37 2.09
CA ALA A 262 -3.30 6.31 3.05
C ALA A 262 -4.82 6.47 2.83
N ALA A 263 -5.60 6.28 3.90
CA ALA A 263 -7.07 6.29 3.89
C ALA A 263 -7.70 5.34 2.85
N ALA A 264 -7.01 4.25 2.47
CA ALA A 264 -7.62 3.18 1.69
C ALA A 264 -8.71 2.49 2.53
N LEU A 265 -9.88 2.27 1.91
CA LEU A 265 -11.05 1.67 2.55
C LEU A 265 -11.38 2.29 3.91
N LEU A 266 -11.36 3.63 3.99
CA LEU A 266 -11.44 4.38 5.25
C LEU A 266 -12.59 3.91 6.16
N VAL A 267 -13.74 3.60 5.58
CA VAL A 267 -14.89 3.03 6.28
C VAL A 267 -15.34 1.77 5.52
N SER A 268 -15.59 0.68 6.25
CA SER A 268 -16.22 -0.56 5.76
C SER A 268 -16.99 -1.23 6.89
N THR A 269 -18.28 -0.94 7.08
CA THR A 269 -19.00 -1.43 8.27
C THR A 269 -19.20 -2.95 8.25
N THR A 270 -19.74 -3.50 7.16
CA THR A 270 -20.01 -4.94 7.01
C THR A 270 -19.46 -5.55 5.72
N GLY A 271 -18.89 -4.73 4.82
CA GLY A 271 -18.40 -5.19 3.52
C GLY A 271 -17.22 -6.16 3.64
N ALA A 272 -17.33 -7.33 3.03
CA ALA A 272 -16.30 -8.37 3.04
C ALA A 272 -15.62 -8.51 1.65
N GLN A 273 -14.46 -9.17 1.63
CA GLN A 273 -13.76 -9.56 0.39
C GLN A 273 -13.38 -8.36 -0.50
N ASN A 274 -13.01 -7.24 0.13
CA ASN A 274 -12.65 -6.00 -0.54
C ASN A 274 -11.13 -5.83 -0.62
N THR A 275 -10.61 -5.59 -1.82
CA THR A 275 -9.22 -5.19 -2.06
C THR A 275 -9.19 -3.72 -2.46
N ALA A 276 -8.54 -2.88 -1.66
CA ALA A 276 -8.33 -1.46 -1.89
C ALA A 276 -6.82 -1.14 -1.81
N ILE A 277 -6.21 -0.81 -2.94
CA ILE A 277 -4.78 -0.52 -3.05
C ILE A 277 -4.60 0.86 -3.71
N GLY A 278 -4.19 1.86 -2.95
CA GLY A 278 -3.97 3.23 -3.39
C GLY A 278 -4.51 4.26 -2.41
N THR A 279 -3.97 5.47 -2.45
CA THR A 279 -4.44 6.56 -1.59
C THR A 279 -5.91 6.86 -1.86
N ARG A 280 -6.75 6.74 -0.83
CA ARG A 280 -8.20 6.95 -0.88
C ARG A 280 -8.95 6.02 -1.86
N ALA A 281 -8.40 4.84 -2.16
CA ALA A 281 -9.15 3.80 -2.85
C ALA A 281 -10.32 3.31 -1.98
N LEU A 282 -11.52 3.16 -2.56
CA LEU A 282 -12.72 2.61 -1.90
C LEU A 282 -13.12 3.31 -0.59
N THR A 283 -12.93 4.64 -0.50
CA THR A 283 -13.02 5.40 0.77
C THR A 283 -14.41 5.37 1.42
N ALA A 284 -15.49 5.32 0.64
CA ALA A 284 -16.87 5.49 1.13
C ALA A 284 -17.68 4.19 1.29
N ASN A 285 -17.05 3.02 1.17
CA ASN A 285 -17.77 1.73 1.10
C ASN A 285 -18.44 1.37 2.43
N THR A 286 -19.76 1.54 2.53
CA THR A 286 -20.44 1.25 3.81
C THR A 286 -20.69 -0.24 4.00
N THR A 287 -21.27 -0.92 3.01
CA THR A 287 -21.73 -2.32 3.12
C THR A 287 -21.37 -3.19 1.91
N GLY A 288 -20.90 -2.60 0.80
CA GLY A 288 -20.58 -3.34 -0.43
C GLY A 288 -19.46 -4.35 -0.24
N SER A 289 -19.59 -5.50 -0.91
CA SER A 289 -18.63 -6.61 -0.84
C SER A 289 -18.05 -6.95 -2.22
N ASN A 290 -16.94 -7.67 -2.24
CA ASN A 290 -16.29 -8.20 -3.45
C ASN A 290 -15.80 -7.11 -4.43
N HIS A 291 -15.22 -6.03 -3.90
CA HIS A 291 -14.57 -5.00 -4.72
C HIS A 291 -13.09 -5.25 -4.93
N THR A 292 -12.60 -4.92 -6.13
CA THR A 292 -11.17 -4.72 -6.39
C THR A 292 -10.95 -3.28 -6.83
N ALA A 293 -10.38 -2.44 -5.97
CA ALA A 293 -10.08 -1.03 -6.23
C ALA A 293 -8.56 -0.80 -6.16
N VAL A 294 -7.91 -0.59 -7.31
CA VAL A 294 -6.46 -0.40 -7.40
C VAL A 294 -6.16 0.93 -8.10
N GLY A 295 -5.73 1.93 -7.35
CA GLY A 295 -5.40 3.27 -7.85
C GLY A 295 -5.84 4.38 -6.89
N HIS A 296 -5.33 5.59 -7.12
CA HIS A 296 -5.79 6.77 -6.38
C HIS A 296 -7.28 7.03 -6.66
N LEU A 297 -8.11 7.11 -5.62
CA LEU A 297 -9.56 7.33 -5.72
C LEU A 297 -10.33 6.31 -6.60
N ALA A 298 -9.77 5.12 -6.83
CA ALA A 298 -10.53 4.03 -7.47
C ALA A 298 -11.73 3.66 -6.59
N LEU A 299 -12.95 3.61 -7.14
CA LEU A 299 -14.21 3.37 -6.40
C LEU A 299 -14.44 4.32 -5.20
N GLY A 300 -13.98 5.57 -5.29
CA GLY A 300 -13.96 6.52 -4.16
C GLY A 300 -15.32 6.76 -3.47
N ALA A 301 -16.43 6.75 -4.23
CA ALA A 301 -17.78 7.05 -3.74
C ALA A 301 -18.71 5.81 -3.60
N ASN A 302 -18.21 4.59 -3.77
CA ASN A 302 -19.06 3.39 -3.65
C ASN A 302 -19.63 3.29 -2.24
N THR A 303 -20.95 3.24 -2.10
CA THR A 303 -21.64 3.15 -0.80
C THR A 303 -22.12 1.72 -0.53
N THR A 304 -22.83 1.11 -1.48
CA THR A 304 -23.52 -0.18 -1.31
C THR A 304 -23.43 -1.12 -2.51
N GLY A 305 -22.95 -0.67 -3.68
CA GLY A 305 -22.80 -1.55 -4.84
C GLY A 305 -21.82 -2.69 -4.55
N GLU A 306 -21.91 -3.79 -5.27
CA GLU A 306 -21.11 -5.01 -5.06
C GLU A 306 -20.40 -5.47 -6.35
N TYR A 307 -19.40 -6.35 -6.23
CA TYR A 307 -18.75 -7.02 -7.37
C TYR A 307 -18.15 -6.07 -8.42
N ASN A 308 -17.60 -4.93 -7.98
CA ASN A 308 -16.97 -3.94 -8.87
C ASN A 308 -15.45 -4.10 -8.92
N THR A 309 -14.89 -4.08 -10.12
CA THR A 309 -13.44 -4.03 -10.38
C THR A 309 -13.08 -2.66 -10.95
N ALA A 310 -12.26 -1.88 -10.25
CA ALA A 310 -11.74 -0.58 -10.66
C ALA A 310 -10.21 -0.58 -10.58
N VAL A 311 -9.52 -0.54 -11.72
CA VAL A 311 -8.06 -0.53 -11.80
C VAL A 311 -7.61 0.68 -12.60
N GLY A 312 -7.05 1.67 -11.92
CA GLY A 312 -6.64 2.95 -12.49
C GLY A 312 -7.01 4.12 -11.58
N SER A 313 -6.29 5.23 -11.71
CA SER A 313 -6.62 6.45 -10.97
C SER A 313 -8.00 6.96 -11.38
N GLN A 314 -8.87 7.18 -10.39
CA GLN A 314 -10.25 7.65 -10.53
C GLN A 314 -11.17 6.75 -11.38
N ALA A 315 -10.82 5.46 -11.56
CA ALA A 315 -11.72 4.49 -12.16
C ALA A 315 -12.95 4.27 -11.25
N LEU A 316 -14.17 4.29 -11.81
CA LEU A 316 -15.43 4.17 -11.05
C LEU A 316 -15.58 5.13 -9.86
N ASN A 317 -14.94 6.31 -9.91
CA ASN A 317 -14.86 7.21 -8.75
C ASN A 317 -16.22 7.64 -8.19
N SER A 318 -17.22 7.86 -9.04
CA SER A 318 -18.55 8.35 -8.64
C SER A 318 -19.61 7.24 -8.48
N ASN A 319 -19.22 5.98 -8.60
CA ASN A 319 -20.13 4.82 -8.47
C ASN A 319 -20.74 4.84 -7.08
N THR A 320 -22.07 4.95 -6.94
CA THR A 320 -22.70 5.02 -5.60
C THR A 320 -23.29 3.69 -5.16
N THR A 321 -24.13 3.08 -6.01
CA THR A 321 -24.91 1.86 -5.68
C THR A 321 -24.84 0.78 -6.76
N ALA A 322 -24.22 1.08 -7.90
CA ALA A 322 -24.14 0.16 -9.02
C ALA A 322 -23.20 -1.02 -8.74
N SER A 323 -23.56 -2.18 -9.31
CA SER A 323 -22.86 -3.46 -9.13
C SER A 323 -22.40 -4.06 -10.45
N TYR A 324 -21.48 -5.02 -10.39
CA TYR A 324 -20.98 -5.80 -11.53
C TYR A 324 -20.23 -4.98 -12.60
N ASN A 325 -19.60 -3.88 -12.22
CA ASN A 325 -18.85 -3.04 -13.15
C ASN A 325 -17.36 -3.39 -13.17
N THR A 326 -16.78 -3.51 -14.37
CA THR A 326 -15.34 -3.61 -14.60
C THR A 326 -14.85 -2.34 -15.29
N ALA A 327 -13.97 -1.57 -14.64
CA ALA A 327 -13.36 -0.36 -15.16
C ALA A 327 -11.83 -0.43 -15.02
N VAL A 328 -11.12 -0.48 -16.15
CA VAL A 328 -9.66 -0.58 -16.20
C VAL A 328 -9.10 0.56 -17.03
N GLY A 329 -8.43 1.51 -16.40
CA GLY A 329 -7.84 2.69 -17.04
C GLY A 329 -8.02 3.97 -16.22
N TYR A 330 -7.26 5.01 -16.54
CA TYR A 330 -7.43 6.34 -15.95
C TYR A 330 -8.83 6.88 -16.29
N GLN A 331 -9.60 7.22 -15.24
CA GLN A 331 -10.96 7.76 -15.34
C GLN A 331 -11.95 6.91 -16.16
N ALA A 332 -11.72 5.59 -16.27
CA ALA A 332 -12.73 4.69 -16.83
C ALA A 332 -13.99 4.71 -15.96
N VAL A 333 -15.16 4.95 -16.57
CA VAL A 333 -16.47 4.94 -15.88
C VAL A 333 -16.55 5.95 -14.72
N ASN A 334 -15.94 7.12 -14.87
CA ASN A 334 -15.74 8.07 -13.77
C ASN A 334 -17.04 8.63 -13.17
N ALA A 335 -18.05 8.93 -14.00
CA ALA A 335 -19.29 9.58 -13.61
C ALA A 335 -20.47 8.61 -13.34
N ASN A 336 -20.23 7.30 -13.35
CA ASN A 336 -21.30 6.32 -13.18
C ASN A 336 -21.90 6.42 -11.80
N THR A 337 -23.22 6.50 -11.70
CA THR A 337 -23.93 6.56 -10.42
C THR A 337 -24.62 5.23 -10.14
N THR A 338 -25.44 4.75 -11.07
CA THR A 338 -26.32 3.58 -10.90
C THR A 338 -26.27 2.58 -12.07
N GLY A 339 -25.53 2.86 -13.15
CA GLY A 339 -25.38 1.92 -14.27
C GLY A 339 -24.62 0.66 -13.86
N ALA A 340 -25.20 -0.51 -14.11
CA ALA A 340 -24.68 -1.81 -13.72
C ALA A 340 -24.20 -2.64 -14.92
N ALA A 341 -23.40 -3.68 -14.64
CA ALA A 341 -22.90 -4.62 -15.64
C ALA A 341 -22.10 -3.97 -16.79
N ILE A 342 -21.31 -2.93 -16.48
CA ILE A 342 -20.47 -2.21 -17.43
C ILE A 342 -19.10 -2.89 -17.54
N THR A 343 -18.59 -3.05 -18.77
CA THR A 343 -17.18 -3.39 -19.01
C THR A 343 -16.49 -2.25 -19.75
N ALA A 344 -15.58 -1.52 -19.10
CA ALA A 344 -14.85 -0.41 -19.67
C ALA A 344 -13.34 -0.60 -19.51
N ILE A 345 -12.62 -0.70 -20.63
CA ILE A 345 -11.17 -0.92 -20.64
C ILE A 345 -10.52 0.13 -21.54
N GLY A 346 -9.81 1.07 -20.93
CA GLY A 346 -9.09 2.15 -21.61
C GLY A 346 -9.18 3.48 -20.87
N ASN A 347 -8.31 4.41 -21.25
CA ASN A 347 -8.36 5.79 -20.75
C ASN A 347 -9.69 6.45 -21.13
N GLN A 348 -10.43 6.93 -20.12
CA GLN A 348 -11.73 7.60 -20.27
C GLN A 348 -12.80 6.80 -21.03
N ALA A 349 -12.69 5.46 -21.07
CA ALA A 349 -13.76 4.61 -21.58
C ALA A 349 -15.03 4.79 -20.73
N LEU A 350 -16.17 5.07 -21.35
CA LEU A 350 -17.46 5.34 -20.68
C LEU A 350 -17.39 6.45 -19.60
N TYR A 351 -16.52 7.45 -19.78
CA TYR A 351 -16.24 8.50 -18.80
C TYR A 351 -17.52 9.13 -18.18
N ALA A 352 -18.49 9.52 -19.03
CA ALA A 352 -19.70 10.23 -18.62
C ALA A 352 -20.93 9.34 -18.37
N ASN A 353 -20.80 8.00 -18.40
CA ASN A 353 -21.95 7.10 -18.17
C ASN A 353 -22.55 7.42 -16.81
N THR A 354 -23.85 7.68 -16.71
CA THR A 354 -24.50 7.99 -15.43
C THR A 354 -25.36 6.83 -14.94
N THR A 355 -26.21 6.28 -15.82
CA THR A 355 -27.22 5.26 -15.49
C THR A 355 -27.34 4.14 -16.53
N GLY A 356 -26.67 4.24 -17.69
CA GLY A 356 -26.72 3.22 -18.74
C GLY A 356 -26.13 1.88 -18.27
N ASN A 357 -26.82 0.79 -18.59
CA ASN A 357 -26.48 -0.57 -18.16
C ASN A 357 -25.86 -1.39 -19.31
N ASN A 358 -25.19 -2.50 -18.96
CA ASN A 358 -24.76 -3.54 -19.92
C ASN A 358 -23.88 -3.04 -21.07
N ASN A 359 -23.17 -1.92 -20.90
CA ASN A 359 -22.32 -1.37 -21.94
C ASN A 359 -20.91 -1.98 -21.90
N THR A 360 -20.39 -2.35 -23.05
CA THR A 360 -18.99 -2.78 -23.23
C THR A 360 -18.23 -1.73 -24.02
N ALA A 361 -17.22 -1.09 -23.45
CA ALA A 361 -16.36 -0.10 -24.09
C ALA A 361 -14.89 -0.49 -23.95
N VAL A 362 -14.26 -0.96 -25.02
CA VAL A 362 -12.85 -1.37 -25.04
C VAL A 362 -12.08 -0.50 -26.03
N GLY A 363 -11.22 0.37 -25.51
CA GLY A 363 -10.44 1.31 -26.31
C GLY A 363 -10.05 2.54 -25.51
N ALA A 364 -8.92 3.13 -25.84
CA ALA A 364 -8.43 4.35 -25.19
C ALA A 364 -8.69 5.58 -26.07
N ALA A 365 -8.70 6.75 -25.43
CA ALA A 365 -8.59 8.02 -26.13
C ALA A 365 -7.37 8.02 -27.05
N ARG A 366 -7.52 8.54 -28.28
CA ARG A 366 -6.40 8.70 -29.22
C ARG A 366 -5.79 10.10 -29.05
N PRO A 367 -4.46 10.26 -29.11
CA PRO A 367 -3.85 11.59 -29.15
C PRO A 367 -4.44 12.42 -30.31
N GLY A 368 -4.97 13.61 -30.02
CA GLY A 368 -5.60 14.49 -31.00
C GLY A 368 -7.10 14.27 -31.26
N PHE A 369 -7.73 13.28 -30.62
CA PHE A 369 -9.18 13.14 -30.56
C PHE A 369 -9.64 13.32 -29.10
N PHE A 370 -10.71 14.09 -28.91
CA PHE A 370 -11.30 14.28 -27.60
C PHE A 370 -12.05 13.01 -27.21
N GLY A 371 -11.68 12.39 -26.09
CA GLY A 371 -12.42 11.33 -25.39
C GLY A 371 -12.18 9.88 -25.83
N GLY A 372 -12.35 8.98 -24.85
CA GLY A 372 -12.27 7.53 -25.02
C GLY A 372 -13.49 6.93 -25.72
N THR A 373 -13.49 5.61 -25.86
CA THR A 373 -14.62 4.86 -26.40
C THR A 373 -15.89 5.11 -25.56
N MET A 374 -17.01 5.45 -26.22
CA MET A 374 -18.29 5.83 -25.58
C MET A 374 -18.20 6.92 -24.48
N SER A 375 -17.25 7.86 -24.57
CA SER A 375 -16.96 8.76 -23.44
C SER A 375 -18.09 9.73 -23.06
N VAL A 376 -19.07 9.99 -23.94
CA VAL A 376 -20.21 10.87 -23.63
C VAL A 376 -21.55 10.13 -23.49
N ASN A 377 -21.54 8.80 -23.39
CA ASN A 377 -22.75 8.03 -23.07
C ASN A 377 -23.29 8.46 -21.70
N THR A 378 -24.59 8.69 -21.58
CA THR A 378 -25.22 9.06 -20.30
C THR A 378 -26.16 7.95 -19.82
N THR A 379 -27.14 7.58 -20.65
CA THR A 379 -28.20 6.63 -20.31
C THR A 379 -28.37 5.48 -21.30
N GLY A 380 -27.70 5.53 -22.46
CA GLY A 380 -27.73 4.46 -23.45
C GLY A 380 -27.26 3.14 -22.85
N SER A 381 -27.95 2.05 -23.17
CA SER A 381 -27.72 0.71 -22.60
C SER A 381 -27.49 -0.35 -23.68
N ASP A 382 -26.91 -1.48 -23.30
CA ASP A 382 -26.74 -2.65 -24.16
C ASP A 382 -25.90 -2.38 -25.44
N ASN A 383 -24.96 -1.43 -25.36
CA ASN A 383 -24.06 -1.12 -26.47
C ASN A 383 -22.70 -1.84 -26.34
N VAL A 384 -22.14 -2.26 -27.46
CA VAL A 384 -20.79 -2.83 -27.56
C VAL A 384 -19.94 -1.93 -28.44
N ALA A 385 -18.89 -1.33 -27.88
CA ALA A 385 -17.95 -0.46 -28.56
C ALA A 385 -16.51 -0.97 -28.37
N VAL A 386 -15.84 -1.34 -29.45
CA VAL A 386 -14.46 -1.85 -29.43
C VAL A 386 -13.63 -1.08 -30.44
N GLY A 387 -12.64 -0.32 -29.97
CA GLY A 387 -11.76 0.53 -30.77
C GLY A 387 -11.80 2.00 -30.35
N GLY A 388 -10.69 2.71 -30.53
CA GLY A 388 -10.58 4.12 -30.16
C GLY A 388 -11.59 4.99 -30.92
N GLY A 389 -12.44 5.69 -30.18
CA GLY A 389 -13.50 6.55 -30.69
C GLY A 389 -14.73 5.82 -31.24
N ALA A 390 -14.86 4.50 -31.03
CA ALA A 390 -16.11 3.80 -31.35
C ALA A 390 -17.25 4.34 -30.47
N LEU A 391 -18.42 4.59 -31.08
CA LEU A 391 -19.61 5.16 -30.42
C LEU A 391 -19.33 6.42 -29.59
N TYR A 392 -18.36 7.24 -29.99
CA TYR A 392 -17.90 8.38 -29.21
C TYR A 392 -19.05 9.31 -28.80
N SER A 393 -19.91 9.72 -29.74
CA SER A 393 -21.02 10.66 -29.51
C SER A 393 -22.32 10.03 -29.00
N ASN A 394 -22.32 8.73 -28.65
CA ASN A 394 -23.53 8.07 -28.16
C ASN A 394 -23.97 8.75 -26.86
N THR A 395 -25.21 9.24 -26.77
CA THR A 395 -25.72 9.87 -25.55
C THR A 395 -26.76 9.00 -24.85
N THR A 396 -27.75 8.52 -25.62
CA THR A 396 -28.90 7.78 -25.09
C THR A 396 -29.31 6.57 -25.95
N ALA A 397 -28.57 6.26 -27.03
CA ALA A 397 -28.95 5.16 -27.90
C ALA A 397 -28.63 3.79 -27.30
N ASN A 398 -29.41 2.78 -27.69
CA ASN A 398 -29.33 1.42 -27.18
C ASN A 398 -29.00 0.40 -28.29
N ASP A 399 -28.54 -0.77 -27.87
CA ASP A 399 -28.42 -1.97 -28.72
C ASP A 399 -27.48 -1.80 -29.93
N ASN A 400 -26.48 -0.93 -29.85
CA ASN A 400 -25.52 -0.73 -30.95
C ASN A 400 -24.25 -1.56 -30.78
N VAL A 401 -23.76 -2.15 -31.86
CA VAL A 401 -22.46 -2.85 -31.91
C VAL A 401 -21.51 -2.13 -32.85
N ALA A 402 -20.51 -1.42 -32.31
CA ALA A 402 -19.47 -0.72 -33.06
C ALA A 402 -18.09 -1.33 -32.79
N MET A 403 -17.54 -2.07 -33.76
CA MET A 403 -16.21 -2.69 -33.67
C MET A 403 -15.28 -2.13 -34.75
N GLY A 404 -14.29 -1.35 -34.35
CA GLY A 404 -13.32 -0.68 -35.21
C GLY A 404 -13.06 0.74 -34.73
N ALA A 405 -11.89 1.28 -35.06
CA ALA A 405 -11.59 2.69 -34.77
C ALA A 405 -12.61 3.60 -35.47
N LEU A 406 -13.20 4.55 -34.74
CA LEU A 406 -14.20 5.51 -35.24
C LEU A 406 -15.48 4.87 -35.85
N ALA A 407 -15.77 3.60 -35.56
CA ALA A 407 -17.05 2.99 -35.94
C ALA A 407 -18.21 3.68 -35.20
N MET A 408 -19.27 4.07 -35.92
CA MET A 408 -20.40 4.85 -35.38
C MET A 408 -20.01 6.10 -34.57
N TYR A 409 -18.94 6.79 -34.97
CA TYR A 409 -18.38 7.91 -34.22
C TYR A 409 -19.40 8.99 -33.83
N THR A 410 -20.33 9.34 -34.72
CA THR A 410 -21.31 10.41 -34.50
C THR A 410 -22.69 9.94 -34.03
N ASN A 411 -22.91 8.65 -33.77
CA ASN A 411 -24.24 8.16 -33.38
C ASN A 411 -24.67 8.84 -32.09
N THR A 412 -25.84 9.48 -32.05
CA THR A 412 -26.35 10.13 -30.84
C THR A 412 -27.51 9.34 -30.23
N THR A 413 -28.52 9.02 -31.05
CA THR A 413 -29.75 8.34 -30.63
C THR A 413 -30.16 7.16 -31.52
N GLY A 414 -29.46 6.89 -32.62
CA GLY A 414 -29.75 5.75 -33.50
C GLY A 414 -29.53 4.41 -32.79
N ALA A 415 -30.53 3.54 -32.81
CA ALA A 415 -30.52 2.28 -32.06
C ALA A 415 -30.38 1.06 -32.96
N SER A 416 -29.98 -0.07 -32.37
CA SER A 416 -29.95 -1.38 -33.03
C SER A 416 -29.10 -1.42 -34.31
N ASN A 417 -28.03 -0.62 -34.36
CA ASN A 417 -27.09 -0.64 -35.48
C ASN A 417 -25.94 -1.63 -35.21
N VAL A 418 -25.35 -2.18 -36.27
CA VAL A 418 -24.12 -2.97 -36.24
C VAL A 418 -23.13 -2.32 -37.22
N ALA A 419 -21.92 -2.00 -36.77
CA ALA A 419 -20.84 -1.42 -37.57
C ALA A 419 -19.54 -2.14 -37.23
N MET A 420 -19.05 -2.98 -38.14
CA MET A 420 -17.80 -3.72 -37.98
C MET A 420 -16.79 -3.30 -39.05
N GLY A 421 -15.73 -2.60 -38.65
CA GLY A 421 -14.70 -2.07 -39.53
C GLY A 421 -14.29 -0.66 -39.12
N SER A 422 -13.05 -0.27 -39.39
CA SER A 422 -12.60 1.09 -39.13
C SER A 422 -13.43 2.09 -39.94
N ALA A 423 -13.98 3.09 -39.24
CA ALA A 423 -14.90 4.10 -39.74
C ALA A 423 -16.14 3.54 -40.49
N ALA A 424 -16.56 2.30 -40.18
CA ALA A 424 -17.86 1.79 -40.62
C ALA A 424 -18.98 2.61 -39.97
N LEU A 425 -20.00 2.98 -40.76
CA LEU A 425 -21.17 3.74 -40.33
C LEU A 425 -20.81 5.03 -39.54
N ARG A 426 -19.69 5.68 -39.89
CA ARG A 426 -19.09 6.75 -39.08
C ARG A 426 -20.01 7.95 -38.87
N GLN A 427 -20.80 8.32 -39.89
CA GLN A 427 -21.63 9.54 -39.89
C GLN A 427 -23.07 9.34 -39.43
N ILE A 428 -23.44 8.16 -38.94
CA ILE A 428 -24.80 7.92 -38.43
C ILE A 428 -25.07 8.84 -37.25
N THR A 429 -26.26 9.43 -37.19
CA THR A 429 -26.68 10.29 -36.07
C THR A 429 -27.93 9.70 -35.40
N THR A 430 -29.00 9.50 -36.16
CA THR A 430 -30.30 9.01 -35.66
C THR A 430 -30.85 7.80 -36.40
N GLY A 431 -30.23 7.40 -37.51
CA GLY A 431 -30.66 6.20 -38.26
C GLY A 431 -30.48 4.93 -37.44
N SER A 432 -31.41 3.99 -37.59
CA SER A 432 -31.50 2.78 -36.76
C SER A 432 -31.60 1.52 -37.62
N ASN A 433 -31.29 0.37 -37.03
CA ASN A 433 -31.40 -0.95 -37.68
C ASN A 433 -30.46 -1.16 -38.88
N ASN A 434 -29.32 -0.45 -38.95
CA ASN A 434 -28.36 -0.64 -40.04
C ASN A 434 -27.32 -1.72 -39.68
N THR A 435 -26.92 -2.56 -40.63
CA THR A 435 -25.80 -3.50 -40.52
C THR A 435 -24.73 -3.13 -41.52
N CYS A 436 -23.61 -2.56 -41.07
CA CYS A 436 -22.47 -2.17 -41.87
C CYS A 436 -21.22 -3.00 -41.51
N MET A 437 -20.61 -3.67 -42.48
CA MET A 437 -19.40 -4.47 -42.26
C MET A 437 -18.35 -4.16 -43.33
N GLY A 438 -17.12 -3.85 -42.94
CA GLY A 438 -16.02 -3.48 -43.84
C GLY A 438 -15.46 -2.08 -43.56
N TYR A 439 -14.22 -1.84 -43.97
CA TYR A 439 -13.57 -0.54 -43.84
C TYR A 439 -14.35 0.55 -44.59
N GLN A 440 -14.76 1.59 -43.86
CA GLN A 440 -15.63 2.66 -44.35
C GLN A 440 -16.86 2.12 -45.11
N SER A 441 -17.51 1.07 -44.61
CA SER A 441 -18.84 0.65 -45.11
C SER A 441 -19.92 1.60 -44.56
N GLY A 442 -20.87 2.01 -45.41
CA GLY A 442 -21.98 2.89 -45.03
C GLY A 442 -21.53 4.22 -44.46
N TYR A 443 -20.33 4.70 -44.84
CA TYR A 443 -19.63 5.79 -44.16
C TYR A 443 -20.48 7.07 -44.05
N ALA A 444 -21.24 7.39 -45.10
CA ALA A 444 -22.02 8.62 -45.23
C ALA A 444 -23.48 8.50 -44.74
N ILE A 445 -23.93 7.33 -44.29
CA ILE A 445 -25.30 7.15 -43.81
C ILE A 445 -25.46 8.00 -42.54
N THR A 446 -26.42 8.93 -42.54
CA THR A 446 -26.68 9.85 -41.42
C THR A 446 -27.98 9.49 -40.70
N THR A 447 -29.09 9.43 -41.43
CA THR A 447 -30.43 9.15 -40.89
C THR A 447 -31.11 7.96 -41.55
N GLY A 448 -30.53 7.42 -42.62
CA GLY A 448 -31.02 6.20 -43.27
C GLY A 448 -31.09 5.03 -42.30
N GLY A 449 -32.16 4.25 -42.36
CA GLY A 449 -32.40 3.10 -41.49
C GLY A 449 -32.56 1.80 -42.26
N ALA A 450 -32.46 0.69 -41.53
CA ALA A 450 -32.70 -0.66 -42.07
C ALA A 450 -31.83 -1.03 -43.30
N ASN A 451 -30.61 -0.49 -43.41
CA ASN A 451 -29.70 -0.81 -44.51
C ASN A 451 -28.74 -1.95 -44.13
N VAL A 452 -28.46 -2.86 -45.06
CA VAL A 452 -27.40 -3.87 -44.97
C VAL A 452 -26.29 -3.51 -45.94
N VAL A 453 -25.09 -3.22 -45.45
CA VAL A 453 -23.98 -2.68 -46.23
C VAL A 453 -22.70 -3.45 -45.90
N ILE A 454 -22.29 -4.37 -46.77
CA ILE A 454 -21.21 -5.32 -46.51
C ILE A 454 -20.12 -5.19 -47.59
N GLY A 455 -18.95 -4.74 -47.16
CA GLY A 455 -17.68 -4.70 -47.88
C GLY A 455 -17.04 -3.30 -47.88
N GLN A 456 -15.80 -3.25 -48.35
CA GLN A 456 -14.99 -2.03 -48.28
C GLN A 456 -15.59 -0.93 -49.17
N TYR A 457 -15.72 0.29 -48.62
CA TYR A 457 -16.27 1.46 -49.31
C TYR A 457 -17.71 1.37 -49.83
N THR A 458 -18.44 0.31 -49.46
CA THR A 458 -19.79 0.04 -49.95
C THR A 458 -20.80 0.95 -49.26
N GLY A 459 -21.80 1.45 -50.00
CA GLY A 459 -22.84 2.35 -49.51
C GLY A 459 -22.36 3.77 -49.18
N ASN A 460 -21.16 4.18 -49.61
CA ASN A 460 -20.55 5.44 -49.18
C ASN A 460 -21.18 6.72 -49.72
N ASN A 461 -22.07 6.62 -50.71
CA ASN A 461 -22.86 7.75 -51.19
C ASN A 461 -24.28 7.78 -50.61
N LEU A 462 -24.70 6.75 -49.85
CA LEU A 462 -26.02 6.69 -49.24
C LEU A 462 -26.03 7.55 -47.96
N THR A 463 -26.93 8.53 -47.87
CA THR A 463 -27.04 9.42 -46.70
C THR A 463 -28.32 9.19 -45.91
N THR A 464 -29.48 9.30 -46.56
CA THR A 464 -30.80 9.20 -45.90
C THR A 464 -31.67 8.06 -46.42
N GLY A 465 -31.23 7.38 -47.48
CA GLY A 465 -31.96 6.25 -48.03
C GLY A 465 -32.01 5.07 -47.05
N SER A 466 -33.10 4.30 -47.13
CA SER A 466 -33.43 3.26 -46.15
C SER A 466 -33.84 1.96 -46.83
N ASN A 467 -33.75 0.84 -46.11
CA ASN A 467 -34.12 -0.49 -46.62
C ASN A 467 -33.29 -0.95 -47.83
N ASN A 468 -32.01 -0.59 -47.89
CA ASN A 468 -31.12 -1.02 -48.98
C ASN A 468 -30.25 -2.22 -48.58
N VAL A 469 -29.88 -3.06 -49.55
CA VAL A 469 -28.95 -4.19 -49.37
C VAL A 469 -27.80 -4.05 -50.37
N PHE A 470 -26.62 -3.67 -49.89
CA PHE A 470 -25.41 -3.47 -50.67
C PHE A 470 -24.31 -4.43 -50.22
N ILE A 471 -23.84 -5.31 -51.12
CA ILE A 471 -22.84 -6.34 -50.78
C ILE A 471 -21.75 -6.42 -51.85
N GLY A 472 -20.49 -6.19 -51.48
CA GLY A 472 -19.35 -6.16 -52.40
C GLY A 472 -18.34 -5.09 -52.01
N VAL A 473 -17.32 -4.86 -52.83
CA VAL A 473 -16.39 -3.73 -52.64
C VAL A 473 -16.83 -2.57 -53.54
N GLY A 474 -16.98 -1.38 -52.96
CA GLY A 474 -17.31 -0.15 -53.69
C GLY A 474 -18.71 -0.13 -54.29
N VAL A 475 -19.68 -0.84 -53.72
CA VAL A 475 -21.07 -0.76 -54.18
C VAL A 475 -21.66 0.61 -53.83
N THR A 476 -22.43 1.20 -54.72
CA THR A 476 -23.02 2.54 -54.54
C THR A 476 -24.53 2.52 -54.75
N ALA A 477 -25.24 3.40 -54.02
CA ALA A 477 -26.66 3.65 -54.25
C ALA A 477 -26.88 4.40 -55.57
N SER A 478 -28.05 4.27 -56.19
CA SER A 478 -28.41 5.09 -57.36
C SER A 478 -28.57 6.59 -57.02
N GLY A 479 -28.86 6.87 -55.75
CA GLY A 479 -29.06 8.22 -55.22
C GLY A 479 -28.92 8.23 -53.70
N VAL A 480 -28.60 9.40 -53.14
CA VAL A 480 -28.25 9.55 -51.72
C VAL A 480 -29.41 9.26 -50.76
N SER A 481 -30.65 9.39 -51.24
CA SER A 481 -31.89 9.17 -50.50
C SER A 481 -32.70 7.98 -51.01
N THR A 482 -32.20 7.25 -52.01
CA THR A 482 -32.92 6.12 -52.59
C THR A 482 -33.01 4.98 -51.58
N GLY A 483 -34.18 4.38 -51.46
CA GLY A 483 -34.43 3.23 -50.60
C GLY A 483 -34.95 2.03 -51.37
N GLN A 484 -34.97 0.86 -50.74
CA GLN A 484 -35.42 -0.41 -51.33
C GLN A 484 -34.58 -0.85 -52.54
N GLU A 485 -33.28 -0.54 -52.54
CA GLU A 485 -32.34 -1.02 -53.56
C GLU A 485 -31.59 -2.26 -53.08
N VAL A 486 -31.38 -3.23 -53.97
CA VAL A 486 -30.44 -4.34 -53.77
C VAL A 486 -29.33 -4.21 -54.80
N ALA A 487 -28.07 -4.11 -54.38
CA ALA A 487 -26.93 -4.11 -55.27
C ALA A 487 -25.80 -5.01 -54.73
N ILE A 488 -25.44 -6.03 -55.50
CA ILE A 488 -24.46 -7.04 -55.10
C ILE A 488 -23.38 -7.17 -56.17
N GLY A 489 -22.11 -7.14 -55.78
CA GLY A 489 -20.96 -7.32 -56.69
C GLY A 489 -19.91 -6.21 -56.57
N TYR A 490 -18.73 -6.43 -57.14
CA TYR A 490 -17.67 -5.42 -57.13
C TYR A 490 -18.08 -4.20 -57.97
N GLY A 491 -18.06 -3.01 -57.35
CA GLY A 491 -18.38 -1.74 -58.02
C GLY A 491 -19.81 -1.61 -58.53
N ALA A 492 -20.75 -2.45 -58.07
CA ALA A 492 -22.14 -2.37 -58.52
C ALA A 492 -22.78 -1.03 -58.13
N THR A 493 -23.71 -0.52 -58.96
CA THR A 493 -24.51 0.67 -58.66
C THR A 493 -25.98 0.32 -58.71
N GLY A 494 -26.74 0.74 -57.68
CA GLY A 494 -28.20 0.61 -57.62
C GLY A 494 -28.89 1.19 -58.86
N LYS A 495 -30.12 0.75 -59.12
CA LYS A 495 -30.88 1.11 -60.35
C LYS A 495 -32.18 1.86 -60.07
N GLY A 496 -32.34 2.39 -58.86
CA GLY A 496 -33.53 3.12 -58.42
C GLY A 496 -34.30 2.34 -57.36
N ALA A 497 -35.31 3.00 -56.77
CA ALA A 497 -36.13 2.38 -55.73
C ALA A 497 -36.83 1.10 -56.24
N ASN A 498 -36.90 0.09 -55.39
CA ASN A 498 -37.50 -1.22 -55.69
C ASN A 498 -36.79 -1.97 -56.83
N THR A 499 -35.49 -1.77 -56.98
CA THR A 499 -34.68 -2.50 -57.97
C THR A 499 -33.64 -3.39 -57.31
N GLY A 500 -33.27 -4.46 -58.01
CA GLY A 500 -32.19 -5.36 -57.63
C GLY A 500 -31.18 -5.52 -58.77
N ILE A 501 -29.90 -5.47 -58.46
CA ILE A 501 -28.82 -5.80 -59.39
C ILE A 501 -27.80 -6.71 -58.70
N ILE A 502 -27.45 -7.80 -59.38
CA ILE A 502 -26.29 -8.60 -59.06
C ILE A 502 -25.35 -8.41 -60.23
N SER A 503 -24.20 -7.77 -60.02
CA SER A 503 -23.16 -7.58 -61.03
C SER A 503 -22.17 -8.74 -60.98
N PRO A 504 -22.29 -9.73 -61.87
CA PRO A 504 -21.19 -10.62 -62.14
C PRO A 504 -20.14 -9.80 -62.89
N ASN A 505 -18.91 -9.75 -62.37
CA ASN A 505 -17.76 -9.58 -63.25
C ASN A 505 -17.75 -10.79 -64.21
N GLY A 506 -18.55 -10.77 -65.29
CA GLY A 506 -18.67 -11.86 -66.27
C GLY A 506 -20.05 -12.26 -66.79
N GLY A 507 -21.13 -11.51 -66.56
CA GLY A 507 -22.47 -11.82 -67.10
C GLY A 507 -23.23 -12.92 -66.33
N GLY A 508 -24.53 -12.72 -66.09
CA GLY A 508 -25.40 -13.71 -65.45
C GLY A 508 -26.44 -13.16 -64.47
N VAL A 509 -27.66 -13.02 -65.02
CA VAL A 509 -29.04 -12.89 -64.47
C VAL A 509 -29.33 -11.77 -63.48
#